data_AF-A0A1B3NJG1-F1
#
_entry.id   AF-A0A1B3NJG1-F1
#
_cell.length_a   1.000
_cell.length_b   1.000
_cell.length_c   1.000
_cell.angle_alpha   90.00
_cell.angle_beta   90.00
_cell.angle_gamma   90.00
#
_symmetry.space_group_name_H-M   'P 1'
#
loop_
_entity.id
_entity.type
_entity.pdbx_description
1 polymer ?
#
loop_
_entity_poly.entity_id
_entity_poly.type
_entity_poly.pdbx_seq_one_letter_code
_entity_poly.pdbx_strand_id
1 'polypeptide(L)'
;MFTLPAALRRHRPRSALTIAALAGAVTALALAAGPTQTQAAPATGTVESVIVKVDHAKVVRLPEKAQTVIVGNPAIADVAVQKNGVMIVTGKSFGVTNLIALDAAGTLLAESLVRVGADSDSVLTVQRGLERESYSCTPVCQPAAQLGDAQKYFGEVGSQASTRNGAALGASKR
;
A
#
# COMPACT_ATOMS: atom_id res chain seq x y z
N MET A 1 34.70 21.16 -42.54
CA MET A 1 34.85 22.62 -42.32
C MET A 1 34.26 22.93 -40.96
N PHE A 2 35.06 23.56 -40.08
CA PHE A 2 34.73 24.11 -38.75
C PHE A 2 34.28 23.12 -37.66
N THR A 3 35.20 22.51 -36.89
CA THR A 3 35.96 23.01 -35.71
C THR A 3 35.24 22.81 -34.37
N LEU A 4 35.75 21.82 -33.62
CA LEU A 4 35.87 21.71 -32.15
C LEU A 4 36.29 23.05 -31.47
N PRO A 5 36.34 23.22 -30.12
CA PRO A 5 36.61 22.18 -29.11
C PRO A 5 35.98 22.32 -27.69
N ALA A 6 36.07 21.20 -26.97
CA ALA A 6 36.60 20.99 -25.62
C ALA A 6 36.64 22.13 -24.58
N ALA A 7 36.20 21.79 -23.35
CA ALA A 7 36.83 22.14 -22.08
C ALA A 7 35.98 21.55 -20.92
N LEU A 8 36.50 21.07 -19.80
CA LEU A 8 37.87 20.96 -19.33
C LEU A 8 37.92 19.88 -18.24
N ARG A 9 39.04 19.17 -18.30
CA ARG A 9 39.53 18.11 -17.43
C ARG A 9 39.95 18.63 -16.04
N ARG A 10 39.83 17.72 -15.06
CA ARG A 10 40.80 17.45 -13.97
C ARG A 10 40.90 18.57 -12.89
N HIS A 11 41.37 18.38 -11.66
CA HIS A 11 42.34 17.44 -11.10
C HIS A 11 42.05 17.26 -9.60
N ARG A 12 42.23 16.04 -9.08
CA ARG A 12 42.41 15.78 -7.65
C ARG A 12 43.78 16.33 -7.21
N PRO A 13 43.90 17.10 -6.13
CA PRO A 13 45.19 17.36 -5.53
C PRO A 13 45.52 16.22 -4.55
N ARG A 14 46.52 15.40 -4.90
CA ARG A 14 47.35 14.66 -3.94
C ARG A 14 48.68 15.38 -3.91
N SER A 15 48.93 16.15 -2.85
CA SER A 15 50.24 16.76 -2.61
C SER A 15 50.73 16.37 -1.24
N ALA A 16 51.95 15.84 -1.27
CA ALA A 16 52.68 15.23 -0.17
C ALA A 16 53.29 16.26 0.78
N LEU A 17 53.67 15.74 1.95
CA LEU A 17 54.62 16.25 2.94
C LEU A 17 55.62 17.29 2.43
N THR A 18 55.78 18.37 3.19
CA THR A 18 57.12 18.86 3.58
C THR A 18 57.07 19.47 4.98
N ILE A 19 58.03 19.04 5.80
CA ILE A 19 58.31 19.43 7.18
C ILE A 19 59.04 20.78 7.19
N ALA A 20 58.65 21.70 8.08
CA ALA A 20 59.56 22.69 8.64
C ALA A 20 59.04 23.14 10.01
N ALA A 21 59.70 22.67 11.06
CA ALA A 21 59.56 23.19 12.41
C ALA A 21 60.16 24.60 12.49
N LEU A 22 59.56 25.48 13.29
CA LEU A 22 60.26 26.47 14.11
C LEU A 22 59.30 27.03 15.17
N ALA A 23 59.86 27.12 16.38
CA ALA A 23 59.21 27.40 17.65
C ALA A 23 58.66 28.84 17.78
N GLY A 24 57.65 29.01 18.63
CA GLY A 24 57.21 30.32 19.11
C GLY A 24 55.89 30.24 19.89
N ALA A 25 55.98 30.24 21.21
CA ALA A 25 54.84 30.25 22.11
C ALA A 25 54.09 31.59 22.06
N VAL A 26 52.77 31.57 21.80
CA VAL A 26 51.85 32.66 22.18
C VAL A 26 50.50 32.08 22.61
N THR A 27 50.04 32.61 23.73
CA THR A 27 48.89 32.32 24.58
C THR A 27 47.50 32.48 23.95
N ALA A 28 46.58 31.63 24.46
CA ALA A 28 45.15 31.87 24.73
C ALA A 28 44.14 32.02 23.57
N LEU A 29 43.28 31.00 23.41
CA LEU A 29 41.81 31.16 23.31
C LEU A 29 41.12 29.79 23.54
N ALA A 30 40.62 29.55 24.75
CA ALA A 30 39.78 28.39 25.03
C ALA A 30 38.35 28.69 24.53
N LEU A 31 37.98 28.15 23.36
CA LEU A 31 36.60 28.16 22.88
C LEU A 31 35.78 27.16 23.71
N ALA A 32 34.85 27.67 24.51
CA ALA A 32 33.84 26.89 25.21
C ALA A 32 32.90 26.22 24.20
N ALA A 33 33.09 24.93 23.93
CA ALA A 33 32.16 24.10 23.20
C ALA A 33 30.96 23.76 24.10
N GLY A 34 29.88 24.55 24.00
CA GLY A 34 28.60 24.23 24.63
C GLY A 34 27.91 23.06 23.90
N PRO A 35 27.21 22.15 24.61
CA PRO A 35 26.53 21.03 23.98
C PRO A 35 25.32 21.52 23.18
N THR A 36 25.37 21.34 21.86
CA THR A 36 24.21 21.46 20.97
C THR A 36 23.17 20.41 21.33
N GLN A 37 22.06 20.86 21.92
CA GLN A 37 20.89 20.02 22.18
C GLN A 37 20.19 19.71 20.84
N THR A 38 20.37 18.50 20.33
CA THR A 38 19.59 17.98 19.20
C THR A 38 18.15 17.75 19.67
N GLN A 39 17.26 18.68 19.35
CA GLN A 39 15.82 18.48 19.51
C GLN A 39 15.34 17.44 18.50
N ALA A 40 14.91 16.28 19.00
CA ALA A 40 14.26 15.25 18.21
C ALA A 40 12.89 15.76 17.76
N ALA A 41 12.63 15.76 16.46
CA ALA A 41 11.33 16.11 15.91
C ALA A 41 10.26 15.08 16.32
N PRO A 42 9.03 15.50 16.64
CA PRO A 42 7.95 14.58 16.97
C PRO A 42 7.56 13.74 15.75
N ALA A 43 7.49 12.42 15.95
CA ALA A 43 6.99 11.49 14.95
C ALA A 43 5.50 11.78 14.72
N THR A 44 5.16 12.26 13.53
CA THR A 44 3.78 12.35 13.05
C THR A 44 3.19 10.95 13.01
N GLY A 45 2.12 10.74 13.80
CA GLY A 45 1.36 9.48 13.83
C GLY A 45 0.92 9.12 12.42
N THR A 46 1.51 8.08 11.87
CA THR A 46 1.16 7.55 10.56
C THR A 46 -0.21 6.91 10.70
N VAL A 47 -1.22 7.46 10.02
CA VAL A 47 -2.53 6.82 9.91
C VAL A 47 -2.31 5.46 9.26
N GLU A 48 -2.49 4.39 10.02
CA GLU A 48 -2.35 3.03 9.51
C GLU A 48 -3.45 2.81 8.46
N SER A 49 -3.04 2.60 7.21
CA SER A 49 -3.96 2.40 6.10
C SER A 49 -3.78 1.01 5.49
N VAL A 50 -4.89 0.28 5.45
CA VAL A 50 -4.96 -1.07 4.90
C VAL A 50 -5.41 -0.96 3.45
N ILE A 51 -4.49 -1.18 2.53
CA ILE A 51 -4.80 -1.26 1.10
C ILE A 51 -5.16 -2.70 0.77
N VAL A 52 -6.34 -2.90 0.17
CA VAL A 52 -6.88 -4.19 -0.30
C VAL A 52 -7.37 -4.01 -1.74
N LYS A 53 -7.34 -5.07 -2.54
CA LYS A 53 -7.91 -5.08 -3.89
C LYS A 53 -9.33 -5.66 -3.85
N VAL A 54 -10.19 -5.24 -4.77
CA VAL A 54 -11.51 -5.87 -4.96
C VAL A 54 -11.34 -7.37 -5.19
N ASP A 55 -12.19 -8.20 -4.58
CA ASP A 55 -12.15 -9.67 -4.63
C ASP A 55 -10.90 -10.32 -4.00
N HIS A 56 -10.05 -9.54 -3.34
CA HIS A 56 -8.89 -10.03 -2.60
C HIS A 56 -9.07 -9.90 -1.09
N ALA A 57 -8.40 -10.78 -0.36
CA ALA A 57 -8.32 -10.75 1.08
C ALA A 57 -6.90 -10.41 1.53
N LYS A 58 -6.78 -9.59 2.58
CA LYS A 58 -5.52 -9.26 3.23
C LYS A 58 -5.57 -9.62 4.70
N VAL A 59 -4.51 -10.26 5.16
CA VAL A 59 -4.34 -10.61 6.56
C VAL A 59 -3.75 -9.42 7.32
N VAL A 60 -4.42 -8.99 8.38
CA VAL A 60 -4.02 -7.88 9.25
C VAL A 60 -3.98 -8.40 10.70
N ARG A 61 -2.99 -7.97 11.47
CA ARG A 61 -2.90 -8.33 12.88
C ARG A 61 -3.73 -7.37 13.71
N LEU A 62 -4.52 -7.91 14.63
CA LEU A 62 -5.34 -7.13 15.54
C LEU A 62 -4.53 -6.81 16.82
N PRO A 63 -4.76 -5.65 17.46
CA PRO A 63 -4.19 -5.39 18.78
C PRO A 63 -4.59 -6.47 19.79
N GLU A 64 -3.70 -6.86 20.70
CA GLU A 64 -3.90 -8.00 21.62
C GLU A 64 -5.17 -7.90 22.50
N LYS A 65 -5.66 -6.68 22.75
CA LYS A 65 -6.84 -6.42 23.58
C LYS A 65 -8.14 -6.26 22.78
N ALA A 66 -8.08 -6.32 21.45
CA ALA A 66 -9.25 -6.09 20.60
C ALA A 66 -10.23 -7.27 20.69
N GLN A 67 -11.47 -6.98 21.09
CA GLN A 67 -12.55 -7.97 21.16
C GLN A 67 -13.64 -7.70 20.13
N THR A 68 -13.88 -6.43 19.82
CA THR A 68 -14.90 -6.03 18.87
C THR A 68 -14.25 -5.30 17.70
N VAL A 69 -14.61 -5.68 16.48
CA VAL A 69 -14.24 -4.96 15.26
C VAL A 69 -15.50 -4.46 14.59
N ILE A 70 -15.49 -3.18 14.22
CA ILE A 70 -16.59 -2.52 13.53
C ILE A 70 -16.06 -2.04 12.18
N VAL A 71 -16.83 -2.30 11.13
CA VAL A 71 -16.58 -1.80 9.78
C VAL A 71 -17.56 -0.67 9.50
N GLY A 72 -17.05 0.47 9.03
CA GLY A 72 -17.90 1.62 8.69
C GLY A 72 -18.91 1.28 7.59
N ASN A 73 -18.45 0.68 6.48
CA ASN A 73 -19.29 0.27 5.37
C ASN A 73 -18.98 -1.18 4.91
N PRO A 74 -19.83 -2.17 5.24
CA PRO A 74 -19.63 -3.57 4.86
C PRO A 74 -19.82 -3.86 3.37
N ALA A 75 -20.32 -2.90 2.58
CA ALA A 75 -20.41 -3.01 1.12
C ALA A 75 -19.07 -2.70 0.42
N ILE A 76 -18.14 -2.00 1.10
CA ILE A 76 -16.81 -1.69 0.57
C ILE A 76 -15.82 -2.77 0.97
N ALA A 77 -15.77 -3.14 2.25
CA ALA A 77 -14.89 -4.17 2.77
C ALA A 77 -15.60 -4.97 3.87
N ASP A 78 -15.16 -6.20 4.08
CA ASP A 78 -15.67 -7.09 5.13
C ASP A 78 -14.51 -7.64 5.95
N VAL A 79 -14.80 -8.06 7.19
CA VAL A 79 -13.78 -8.56 8.10
C VAL A 79 -14.21 -9.85 8.78
N ALA A 80 -13.28 -10.80 8.87
CA ALA A 80 -13.43 -12.01 9.65
C ALA A 80 -12.31 -12.08 10.69
N VAL A 81 -12.68 -12.02 11.97
CA VAL A 81 -11.74 -12.13 13.08
C VAL A 81 -11.47 -13.60 13.39
N GLN A 82 -10.21 -13.97 13.48
CA GLN A 82 -9.74 -15.30 13.84
C GLN A 82 -9.27 -15.32 15.30
N LYS A 83 -9.36 -16.49 15.94
CA LYS A 83 -9.06 -16.67 17.37
C LYS A 83 -7.60 -16.38 17.77
N ASN A 84 -6.70 -16.28 16.81
CA ASN A 84 -5.25 -16.08 17.01
C ASN A 84 -4.82 -14.60 16.91
N GLY A 85 -5.74 -13.64 17.10
CA GLY A 85 -5.43 -12.21 17.01
C GLY A 85 -5.17 -11.74 15.56
N VAL A 86 -5.66 -12.50 14.59
CA VAL A 86 -5.54 -12.20 13.18
C VAL A 86 -6.92 -11.86 12.62
N MET A 87 -6.98 -10.86 11.76
CA MET A 87 -8.18 -10.48 11.04
C MET A 87 -7.95 -10.56 9.55
N ILE A 88 -8.91 -11.12 8.83
CA ILE A 88 -8.91 -11.19 7.38
C ILE A 88 -9.82 -10.08 6.89
N VAL A 89 -9.26 -9.13 6.13
CA VAL A 89 -9.99 -8.02 5.51
C VAL A 89 -10.20 -8.34 4.04
N THR A 90 -11.44 -8.40 3.58
CA THR A 90 -11.80 -8.71 2.19
C THR A 90 -12.36 -7.47 1.50
N GLY A 91 -11.79 -7.08 0.35
CA GLY A 91 -12.33 -6.00 -0.46
C GLY A 91 -13.53 -6.46 -1.28
N LYS A 92 -14.68 -5.79 -1.14
CA LYS A 92 -15.93 -6.11 -1.87
C LYS A 92 -16.22 -5.12 -2.99
N SER A 93 -16.03 -3.82 -2.77
CA SER A 93 -16.23 -2.81 -3.80
C SER A 93 -15.26 -1.64 -3.65
N PHE A 94 -15.09 -0.87 -4.72
CA PHE A 94 -14.22 0.30 -4.73
C PHE A 94 -14.65 1.33 -3.69
N GLY A 95 -13.67 1.86 -2.97
CA GLY A 95 -13.91 2.97 -2.05
C GLY A 95 -12.94 3.01 -0.89
N VAL A 96 -13.28 3.85 0.07
CA VAL A 96 -12.55 3.98 1.33
C VAL A 96 -13.55 3.82 2.46
N THR A 97 -13.24 2.94 3.41
CA THR A 97 -13.99 2.78 4.66
C THR A 97 -13.02 2.77 5.84
N ASN A 98 -13.52 2.70 7.05
CA ASN A 98 -12.72 2.62 8.26
C ASN A 98 -13.01 1.32 9.02
N LEU A 99 -11.99 0.88 9.76
CA LEU A 99 -12.06 -0.21 10.72
C LEU A 99 -11.78 0.35 12.10
N ILE A 100 -12.63 -0.02 13.04
CA ILE A 100 -12.55 0.40 14.43
C ILE A 100 -12.42 -0.85 15.29
N ALA A 101 -11.37 -0.92 16.09
CA ALA A 101 -11.13 -1.99 17.05
C ALA A 101 -11.35 -1.48 18.47
N LEU A 102 -12.21 -2.18 19.23
CA LEU A 102 -12.54 -1.86 20.62
C LEU A 102 -12.12 -2.98 21.57
N ASP A 103 -11.82 -2.62 22.81
CA ASP A 103 -11.63 -3.58 23.90
C ASP A 103 -12.96 -4.06 24.52
N ALA A 104 -12.88 -4.89 25.56
CA ALA A 104 -14.05 -5.39 26.28
C ALA A 104 -14.88 -4.30 26.98
N ALA A 105 -14.26 -3.17 27.32
CA ALA A 105 -14.91 -2.03 27.97
C ALA A 105 -15.52 -1.04 26.95
N GLY A 106 -15.35 -1.29 25.64
CA GLY A 106 -15.78 -0.39 24.57
C GLY A 106 -14.80 0.76 24.32
N THR A 107 -13.60 0.72 24.88
CA THR A 107 -12.56 1.73 24.62
C THR A 107 -11.98 1.54 23.23
N LEU A 108 -11.79 2.64 22.51
CA LEU A 108 -11.11 2.64 21.21
C LEU A 108 -9.65 2.25 21.37
N LEU A 109 -9.26 1.14 20.75
CA LEU A 109 -7.87 0.68 20.72
C LEU A 109 -7.14 1.15 19.47
N ALA A 110 -7.80 1.06 18.32
CA ALA A 110 -7.23 1.44 17.04
C ALA A 110 -8.33 1.84 16.05
N GLU A 111 -8.00 2.79 15.19
CA GLU A 111 -8.77 3.13 14.01
C GLU A 111 -7.84 3.12 12.79
N SER A 112 -8.30 2.51 11.69
CA SER A 112 -7.53 2.40 10.46
C SER A 112 -8.42 2.61 9.24
N LEU A 113 -7.86 3.20 8.19
CA LEU A 113 -8.58 3.36 6.92
C LEU A 113 -8.35 2.14 6.03
N VAL A 114 -9.41 1.59 5.45
CA VAL A 114 -9.34 0.56 4.41
C VAL A 114 -9.61 1.20 3.06
N ARG A 115 -8.65 1.06 2.14
CA ARG A 115 -8.78 1.53 0.77
C ARG A 115 -8.89 0.32 -0.15
N VAL A 116 -10.00 0.22 -0.87
CA VAL A 116 -10.27 -0.87 -1.81
C VAL A 116 -10.09 -0.37 -3.23
N GLY A 117 -9.07 -0.90 -3.91
CA GLY A 117 -8.69 -0.52 -5.27
C GLY A 117 -8.86 -1.65 -6.28
N ALA A 118 -8.56 -1.35 -7.54
CA ALA A 118 -8.63 -2.34 -8.62
C ALA A 118 -7.50 -3.35 -8.49
N ASP A 119 -7.78 -4.58 -8.89
CA ASP A 119 -6.69 -5.47 -9.21
C ASP A 119 -6.05 -5.03 -10.52
N SER A 120 -4.76 -4.73 -10.46
CA SER A 120 -3.94 -4.37 -11.61
C SER A 120 -3.24 -5.58 -12.23
N ASP A 121 -3.26 -6.71 -11.54
CA ASP A 121 -2.39 -7.82 -11.90
C ASP A 121 -3.06 -8.61 -13.03
N SER A 122 -2.49 -8.51 -14.23
CA SER A 122 -2.92 -9.26 -15.41
C SER A 122 -4.37 -9.00 -15.86
N VAL A 123 -4.92 -7.81 -15.58
CA VAL A 123 -6.23 -7.40 -16.08
C VAL A 123 -6.08 -6.52 -17.31
N LEU A 124 -6.75 -6.88 -18.41
CA LEU A 124 -6.90 -6.06 -19.61
C LEU A 124 -8.29 -5.43 -19.60
N THR A 125 -8.34 -4.11 -19.69
CA THR A 125 -9.60 -3.37 -19.84
C THR A 125 -9.73 -2.84 -21.26
N VAL A 126 -10.82 -3.17 -21.94
CA VAL A 126 -11.17 -2.66 -23.26
C VAL A 126 -12.24 -1.59 -23.09
N GLN A 127 -11.93 -0.35 -23.48
CA GLN A 127 -12.86 0.78 -23.42
C GLN A 127 -13.38 1.11 -24.82
N ARG A 128 -14.70 1.04 -25.02
CA ARG A 128 -15.42 1.38 -26.26
C ARG A 128 -16.42 2.49 -25.96
N GLY A 129 -15.97 3.73 -25.97
CA GLY A 129 -16.78 4.87 -25.54
C GLY A 129 -17.12 4.77 -24.06
N LEU A 130 -18.40 4.66 -23.72
CA LEU A 130 -18.88 4.45 -22.34
C LEU A 130 -18.93 2.98 -21.93
N GLU A 131 -18.76 2.05 -22.89
CA GLU A 131 -18.76 0.62 -22.61
C GLU A 131 -17.37 0.17 -22.20
N ARG A 132 -17.27 -0.49 -21.04
CA ARG A 132 -16.04 -1.05 -20.51
C ARG A 132 -16.18 -2.56 -20.39
N GLU A 133 -15.18 -3.29 -20.83
CA GLU A 133 -15.09 -4.74 -20.67
C GLU A 133 -13.76 -5.10 -20.02
N SER A 134 -13.78 -5.96 -19.00
CA SER A 134 -12.57 -6.42 -18.33
C SER A 134 -12.28 -7.89 -18.63
N TYR A 135 -10.99 -8.21 -18.72
CA TYR A 135 -10.47 -9.54 -19.03
C TYR A 135 -9.32 -9.88 -18.08
N SER A 136 -9.24 -11.12 -17.62
CA SER A 136 -8.10 -11.63 -16.83
C SER A 136 -7.19 -12.47 -17.73
N CYS A 137 -5.92 -12.10 -17.84
CA CYS A 137 -4.98 -12.60 -18.83
C CYS A 137 -3.81 -13.34 -18.19
N THR A 138 -3.99 -14.62 -17.90
CA THR A 138 -2.95 -15.48 -17.32
C THR A 138 -2.97 -16.90 -17.90
N PRO A 139 -2.25 -17.23 -18.99
CA PRO A 139 -1.59 -16.36 -19.99
C PRO A 139 -2.51 -15.95 -21.16
N VAL A 140 -3.67 -16.60 -21.30
CA VAL A 140 -4.70 -16.25 -22.30
C VAL A 140 -5.79 -15.44 -21.61
N CYS A 141 -6.26 -14.38 -22.26
CA CYS A 141 -7.32 -13.53 -21.72
C CYS A 141 -8.66 -14.26 -21.69
N GLN A 142 -9.28 -14.30 -20.52
CA GLN A 142 -10.63 -14.81 -20.30
C GLN A 142 -11.54 -13.66 -19.84
N PRO A 143 -12.84 -13.67 -20.20
CA PRO A 143 -13.80 -12.69 -19.73
C PRO A 143 -13.84 -12.63 -18.19
N ALA A 144 -13.74 -11.43 -17.64
CA ALA A 144 -13.83 -11.19 -16.21
C ALA A 144 -14.82 -10.07 -15.94
N ALA A 145 -15.98 -10.40 -15.36
CA ALA A 145 -16.95 -9.39 -14.95
C ALA A 145 -16.36 -8.57 -13.80
N GLN A 146 -16.15 -7.26 -14.01
CA GLN A 146 -15.64 -6.35 -13.00
C GLN A 146 -16.63 -5.22 -12.72
N LEU A 147 -16.61 -4.71 -11.49
CA LEU A 147 -17.39 -3.55 -11.07
C LEU A 147 -17.09 -2.34 -11.96
N GLY A 148 -18.10 -1.84 -12.67
CA GLY A 148 -17.97 -0.72 -13.62
C GLY A 148 -17.85 -1.13 -15.08
N ASP A 149 -17.92 -2.42 -15.40
CA ASP A 149 -18.08 -2.89 -16.78
C ASP A 149 -19.49 -2.59 -17.33
N ALA A 150 -19.63 -2.60 -18.66
CA ALA A 150 -20.89 -2.38 -19.35
C ALA A 150 -21.95 -3.36 -18.84
N GLN A 151 -23.16 -2.86 -18.58
CA GLN A 151 -24.26 -3.62 -17.95
C GLN A 151 -24.56 -4.94 -18.69
N LYS A 152 -24.57 -4.90 -20.03
CA LYS A 152 -24.79 -6.08 -20.86
C LYS A 152 -23.68 -7.13 -20.64
N TYR A 153 -22.42 -6.73 -20.75
CA TYR A 153 -21.26 -7.61 -20.57
C TYR A 153 -21.21 -8.21 -19.16
N PHE A 154 -21.39 -7.37 -18.13
CA PHE A 154 -21.42 -7.80 -16.73
C PHE A 154 -22.54 -8.81 -16.47
N GLY A 155 -23.74 -8.54 -17.00
CA GLY A 155 -24.90 -9.44 -16.88
C GLY A 155 -24.68 -10.78 -17.58
N GLU A 156 -24.14 -10.78 -18.81
CA GLU A 156 -23.88 -12.00 -19.57
C GLU A 156 -22.83 -12.88 -18.88
N VAL A 157 -21.65 -12.33 -18.56
CA VAL A 157 -20.57 -13.08 -17.89
C VAL A 157 -21.02 -13.53 -16.48
N GLY A 158 -21.71 -12.67 -15.74
CA GLY A 158 -22.26 -13.00 -14.42
C GLY A 158 -23.28 -14.13 -14.45
N SER A 159 -24.16 -14.17 -15.46
CA SER A 159 -25.14 -15.24 -15.64
C SER A 159 -24.50 -16.60 -15.95
N GLN A 160 -23.45 -16.60 -16.78
CA GLN A 160 -22.67 -17.80 -17.09
C GLN A 160 -21.99 -18.35 -15.84
N ALA A 161 -21.35 -17.47 -15.05
CA ALA A 161 -20.71 -17.84 -13.79
C ALA A 161 -21.71 -18.39 -12.76
N SER A 162 -22.88 -17.73 -12.60
CA SER A 162 -23.95 -18.20 -11.71
C SER A 162 -24.48 -19.58 -12.10
N THR A 163 -24.72 -19.80 -13.39
CA THR A 163 -25.18 -21.09 -13.93
C THR A 163 -24.17 -22.20 -13.66
N ARG A 164 -22.88 -21.93 -13.92
CA ARG A 164 -21.78 -22.87 -13.62
C ARG A 164 -21.68 -23.18 -12.13
N ASN A 165 -21.76 -22.16 -11.28
CA ASN A 165 -21.71 -22.32 -9.82
C ASN A 165 -22.91 -23.13 -9.31
N GLY A 166 -24.11 -22.88 -9.84
CA GLY A 166 -25.30 -23.67 -9.55
C GLY A 166 -25.14 -25.15 -9.91
N ALA A 167 -24.57 -25.46 -11.08
CA ALA A 167 -24.28 -26.84 -11.48
C ALA A 167 -23.24 -27.51 -10.56
N ALA A 168 -22.20 -26.78 -10.15
CA ALA A 168 -21.18 -27.29 -9.23
C ALA A 168 -21.72 -27.57 -7.82
N LEU A 169 -22.51 -26.64 -7.27
CA LEU A 169 -23.10 -26.78 -5.93
C LEU A 169 -24.25 -27.80 -5.89
N GLY A 170 -24.99 -27.97 -7.00
CA GLY A 170 -26.04 -28.96 -7.14
C GLY A 170 -25.53 -30.41 -7.12
N ALA A 171 -24.26 -30.64 -7.51
CA ALA A 171 -23.61 -31.94 -7.39
C ALA A 171 -23.13 -32.27 -5.97
N SER A 172 -22.89 -31.26 -5.12
CA SER A 172 -22.40 -31.41 -3.75
C SER A 172 -23.51 -31.67 -2.71
N LYS A 173 -24.78 -31.67 -3.12
CA LYS A 173 -25.95 -31.76 -2.23
C LYS A 173 -26.66 -33.13 -2.24
N ARG A 174 -26.00 -34.19 -2.73
CA ARG A 174 -26.46 -35.59 -2.58
C ARG A 174 -25.62 -36.35 -1.58
#